data_AF-A0A2V9K2Z7-F1
#
_entry.id   AF-A0A2V9K2Z7-F1
#
_cell.length_a   1.000
_cell.length_b   1.000
_cell.length_c   1.000
_cell.angle_alpha   90.00
_cell.angle_beta   90.00
_cell.angle_gamma   90.00
#
_symmetry.space_group_name_H-M   'P 1'
#
loop_
_entity.id
_entity.type
_entity.pdbx_description
1 polymer ?
#
loop_
_entity_poly.entity_id
_entity_poly.type
_entity_poly.pdbx_seq_one_letter_code
_entity_poly.pdbx_strand_id
1 'polypeptide(L)'
;MTEYFSSTRRCAHARRADYVSRLKSLNTLTFLPVDEETWLLNLSLEWDHRDPVDRTIVATAKHRSLPIITKDQRIRQFYKRTVW
;
A
#
# COMPACT_ATOMS: atom_id res chain seq x y z
N MET A 1 14.17 20.35 -36.25
CA MET A 1 13.30 19.53 -37.11
C MET A 1 12.97 18.27 -36.34
N THR A 2 11.70 18.14 -36.04
CA THR A 2 11.12 17.29 -35.00
C THR A 2 10.75 15.94 -35.60
N GLU A 3 11.35 14.86 -35.13
CA GLU A 3 10.81 13.51 -35.35
C GLU A 3 10.88 12.76 -34.02
N TYR A 4 9.78 12.81 -33.26
CA TYR A 4 8.82 11.71 -33.18
C TYR A 4 9.48 10.36 -32.87
N PHE A 5 10.03 10.23 -31.67
CA PHE A 5 10.25 8.94 -31.06
C PHE A 5 8.90 8.32 -30.67
N SER A 6 8.28 7.67 -31.64
CA SER A 6 7.22 6.68 -31.45
C SER A 6 7.75 5.55 -30.56
N SER A 7 7.46 5.60 -29.26
CA SER A 7 7.85 4.56 -28.30
C SER A 7 6.64 4.04 -27.54
N THR A 8 5.64 3.55 -28.28
CA THR A 8 4.47 2.85 -27.73
C THR A 8 4.80 1.39 -27.36
N ARG A 9 6.07 1.08 -27.04
CA ARG A 9 6.53 -0.26 -26.66
C ARG A 9 7.40 -0.25 -25.39
N ARG A 10 6.97 0.47 -24.34
CA ARG A 10 7.44 0.21 -22.97
C ARG A 10 6.32 -0.49 -22.20
N CYS A 11 6.35 -1.82 -22.35
CA CYS A 11 5.50 -2.83 -21.76
C CYS A 11 5.21 -2.53 -20.27
N ALA A 12 3.98 -2.83 -19.82
CA ALA A 12 3.35 -2.41 -18.56
C ALA A 12 4.22 -2.40 -17.27
N HIS A 13 5.32 -3.14 -17.21
CA HIS A 13 6.28 -3.10 -16.11
C HIS A 13 6.94 -1.71 -15.94
N ALA A 14 7.26 -1.03 -17.05
CA ALA A 14 7.80 0.33 -17.01
C ALA A 14 6.83 1.28 -16.30
N ARG A 15 5.53 1.21 -16.63
CA ARG A 15 4.49 2.06 -16.01
C ARG A 15 4.38 1.88 -14.49
N ARG A 16 4.55 0.65 -13.96
CA ARG A 16 4.50 0.40 -12.51
C ARG A 16 5.73 0.94 -11.78
N ALA A 17 6.92 0.71 -12.35
CA ALA A 17 8.16 1.24 -11.80
C ALA A 17 8.15 2.78 -11.84
N ASP A 18 7.71 3.37 -12.95
CA ASP A 18 7.56 4.83 -13.11
C ASP A 18 6.59 5.42 -12.09
N TYR A 19 5.48 4.73 -11.81
CA TYR A 19 4.53 5.15 -10.78
C TYR A 19 5.17 5.17 -9.38
N VAL A 20 5.87 4.11 -8.99
CA VAL A 20 6.57 4.05 -7.70
C VAL A 20 7.66 5.11 -7.61
N SER A 21 8.43 5.33 -8.67
CA SER A 21 9.45 6.39 -8.73
C SER A 21 8.85 7.77 -8.53
N ARG A 22 7.69 8.06 -9.14
CA ARG A 22 6.95 9.30 -8.92
C ARG A 22 6.49 9.45 -7.47
N LEU A 23 5.97 8.40 -6.84
CA LEU A 23 5.60 8.44 -5.43
C LEU A 23 6.82 8.69 -4.53
N LYS A 24 7.96 8.05 -4.81
CA LYS A 24 9.22 8.26 -4.07
C LYS A 24 9.80 9.67 -4.24
N SER A 25 9.43 10.38 -5.30
CA SER A 25 9.85 11.77 -5.50
C SER A 25 9.05 12.78 -4.67
N LEU A 26 7.94 12.37 -4.04
CA LEU A 26 7.13 13.24 -3.19
C LEU A 26 7.75 13.31 -1.78
N ASN A 27 8.11 14.51 -1.32
CA ASN A 27 8.64 14.73 0.03
C ASN A 27 7.60 14.59 1.14
N THR A 28 6.32 14.41 0.80
CA THR A 28 5.19 14.28 1.75
C THR A 28 4.86 12.84 2.12
N LEU A 29 5.50 11.85 1.48
CA LEU A 29 5.25 10.43 1.73
C LEU A 29 6.41 9.79 2.49
N THR A 30 6.06 8.97 3.47
CA THR A 30 7.02 8.11 4.19
C THR A 30 6.73 6.65 3.84
N PHE A 31 7.75 5.95 3.34
CA PHE A 31 7.66 4.52 3.04
C PHE A 31 8.05 3.74 4.29
N LEU A 32 7.10 2.98 4.85
CA LEU A 32 7.33 2.15 6.02
C LEU A 32 7.68 0.73 5.59
N PRO A 33 8.79 0.14 6.07
CA PRO A 33 9.08 -1.27 5.86
C PRO A 33 8.09 -2.13 6.67
N VAL A 34 7.82 -3.33 6.16
CA VAL A 34 7.11 -4.37 6.91
C VAL A 34 8.17 -5.24 7.56
N ASP A 35 8.28 -5.13 8.89
CA ASP A 35 9.24 -5.85 9.72
C ASP A 35 8.63 -7.12 10.32
N GLU A 36 9.46 -7.88 11.05
CA GLU A 36 9.06 -9.12 11.71
C GLU A 36 7.89 -8.91 12.67
N GLU A 37 7.91 -7.83 13.45
CA GLU A 37 6.83 -7.51 14.39
C GLU A 37 5.50 -7.27 13.65
N THR A 38 5.54 -6.57 12.52
CA THR A 38 4.35 -6.39 11.67
C THR A 38 3.80 -7.73 11.17
N TRP A 39 4.67 -8.70 10.83
CA TRP A 39 4.25 -10.04 10.42
C TRP A 39 3.66 -10.86 11.58
N LEU A 40 4.26 -10.82 12.77
CA LEU A 40 3.71 -11.47 13.95
C LEU A 40 2.34 -10.90 14.33
N LEU A 41 2.18 -9.57 14.22
CA LEU A 41 0.90 -8.91 14.42
C LEU A 41 -0.12 -9.30 13.34
N ASN A 42 0.28 -9.41 12.07
CA ASN A 42 -0.59 -9.90 10.99
C ASN A 42 -1.15 -11.29 11.33
N LEU A 43 -0.30 -12.23 11.76
CA LEU A 43 -0.72 -13.60 12.07
C LEU A 43 -1.65 -13.67 13.29
N SER A 44 -1.46 -12.78 14.27
CA SER A 44 -2.26 -12.71 15.49
C SER A 44 -3.54 -11.89 15.39
N LEU A 45 -3.83 -11.23 14.26
CA LEU A 45 -5.11 -10.53 14.08
C LEU A 45 -6.29 -11.51 14.19
N GLU A 46 -7.16 -11.27 15.17
CA GLU A 46 -8.48 -11.90 15.33
C GLU A 46 -9.47 -11.39 14.27
N TRP A 47 -9.11 -11.59 13.00
CA TRP A 47 -9.91 -11.22 11.84
C TRP A 47 -10.14 -12.46 10.99
N ASP A 48 -11.39 -12.71 10.65
CA ASP A 48 -11.82 -13.83 9.79
C ASP A 48 -11.28 -13.70 8.36
N HIS A 49 -11.07 -12.47 7.88
CA HIS A 49 -10.50 -12.20 6.57
C HIS A 49 -9.04 -12.66 6.48
N ARG A 50 -8.75 -13.47 5.46
CA ARG A 50 -7.46 -14.18 5.30
C ARG A 50 -6.55 -13.57 4.23
N ASP A 51 -6.91 -12.44 3.62
CA ASP A 51 -6.04 -11.81 2.64
C ASP A 51 -4.75 -11.30 3.30
N PRO A 52 -3.56 -11.75 2.86
CA PRO A 52 -2.31 -11.41 3.53
C PRO A 52 -1.96 -9.92 3.41
N VAL A 53 -2.36 -9.24 2.33
CA VAL A 53 -2.06 -7.82 2.12
C VAL A 53 -2.93 -6.96 3.02
N ASP A 54 -4.24 -7.21 3.06
CA ASP A 54 -5.15 -6.48 3.93
C ASP A 54 -4.78 -6.63 5.41
N ARG A 55 -4.42 -7.85 5.83
CA ARG A 55 -3.95 -8.10 7.19
C ARG A 55 -2.64 -7.38 7.48
N THR A 56 -1.72 -7.30 6.53
CA THR A 56 -0.46 -6.55 6.69
C THR A 56 -0.73 -5.06 6.85
N ILE A 57 -1.65 -4.49 6.05
CA ILE A 57 -2.07 -3.08 6.16
C ILE A 57 -2.64 -2.80 7.56
N VAL A 58 -3.57 -3.65 8.03
CA VAL A 58 -4.18 -3.47 9.36
C VAL A 58 -3.18 -3.68 10.49
N ALA A 59 -2.31 -4.68 10.39
CA ALA A 59 -1.25 -4.92 11.38
C ALA A 59 -0.29 -3.73 11.46
N THR A 60 0.16 -3.22 10.32
CA THR A 60 1.02 -2.03 10.24
C THR A 60 0.34 -0.82 10.89
N ALA A 61 -0.92 -0.57 10.56
CA ALA A 61 -1.68 0.55 11.11
C ALA A 61 -1.91 0.43 12.63
N LYS A 62 -2.19 -0.79 13.13
CA LYS A 62 -2.28 -1.05 14.57
C LYS A 62 -0.95 -0.83 15.27
N HIS A 63 0.12 -1.43 14.78
CA HIS A 63 1.47 -1.33 15.35
C HIS A 63 1.95 0.13 15.42
N ARG A 64 1.73 0.90 14.37
CA ARG A 64 2.16 2.31 14.27
C ARG A 64 1.11 3.32 14.76
N SER A 65 -0.06 2.86 15.23
CA SER A 65 -1.17 3.70 15.66
C SER A 65 -1.61 4.75 14.60
N LEU A 66 -1.70 4.34 13.33
CA LEU A 66 -2.05 5.19 12.18
C LEU A 66 -3.48 4.95 11.67
N PRO A 67 -4.19 5.97 11.18
CA PRO A 67 -5.44 5.75 10.45
C PRO A 67 -5.21 5.11 9.08
N ILE A 68 -6.19 4.38 8.55
CA ILE A 68 -6.16 3.82 7.19
C ILE A 68 -7.12 4.59 6.28
N ILE A 69 -6.61 5.08 5.14
CA ILE A 69 -7.44 5.62 4.06
C ILE A 69 -7.85 4.45 3.15
N THR A 70 -9.14 4.09 3.11
CA THR A 70 -9.61 2.97 2.28
C THR A 70 -11.11 2.99 2.02
N LYS A 71 -11.52 2.56 0.82
CA LYS A 71 -12.95 2.27 0.52
C LYS A 71 -13.38 0.94 1.09
N ASP A 72 -12.42 0.05 1.30
CA ASP A 72 -12.68 -1.36 1.55
C ASP A 72 -13.56 -1.49 2.80
N GLN A 73 -14.74 -2.08 2.60
CA GLN A 73 -15.71 -2.21 3.67
C GLN A 73 -15.26 -3.23 4.72
N ARG A 74 -14.53 -4.29 4.33
CA ARG A 74 -14.03 -5.29 5.28
C ARG A 74 -13.01 -4.67 6.22
N ILE A 75 -12.06 -3.89 5.68
CA ILE A 75 -11.09 -3.16 6.51
C ILE A 75 -11.81 -2.17 7.43
N ARG A 76 -12.77 -1.38 6.92
CA ARG A 76 -13.51 -0.40 7.75
C ARG A 76 -14.36 -1.04 8.85
N GLN A 77 -14.92 -2.22 8.59
CA GLN A 77 -15.69 -2.97 9.59
C GLN A 77 -14.78 -3.47 10.71
N PHE A 78 -13.58 -3.95 10.38
CA PHE A 78 -12.63 -4.51 11.34
C PHE A 78 -11.79 -3.43 12.06
N TYR A 79 -11.20 -2.49 11.34
CA TYR A 79 -10.35 -1.42 11.87
C TYR A 79 -11.08 -0.08 11.89
N LYS A 80 -11.40 0.41 13.08
CA LYS A 80 -12.28 1.59 13.24
C LYS A 80 -11.65 2.92 12.86
N ARG A 81 -10.32 3.07 12.95
CA ARG A 81 -9.62 4.32 12.62
C ARG A 81 -9.41 4.43 11.11
N THR A 82 -10.49 4.62 10.37
CA THR A 82 -10.48 4.72 8.90
C THR A 82 -11.04 6.05 8.40
N VAL A 83 -10.58 6.46 7.22
CA VAL A 83 -11.07 7.64 6.48
C VAL A 83 -11.38 7.21 5.03
N TRP A 84 -12.41 7.80 4.43
CA TRP A 84 -12.79 7.56 3.02
C TRP A 84 -13.05 8.86 2.28
#